data_AF-A0A965X509-F1
#
_entry.id   AF-A0A965X509-F1
#
_cell.length_a   1.000
_cell.length_b   1.000
_cell.length_c   1.000
_cell.angle_alpha   90.00
_cell.angle_beta   90.00
_cell.angle_gamma   90.00
#
_symmetry.space_group_name_H-M   'P 1'
#
loop_
_entity.id
_entity.type
_entity.pdbx_description
1 polymer ?
#
loop_
_entity_poly.entity_id
_entity_poly.type
_entity_poly.pdbx_seq_one_letter_code
_entity_poly.pdbx_strand_id
1 'polypeptide(L)' 'MKPKKKKINTIKDVLKAARKESREDEIKAHGKPVLHTKVVQPKNKYNRGKNRKIDIPNE' A
#
# COMPACT_ATOMS: atom_id res chain seq x y z
N MET A 1 1.00 34.65 -18.77
CA MET A 1 2.01 33.59 -18.50
C MET A 1 1.58 32.32 -19.23
N LYS A 2 2.35 31.80 -20.21
CA LYS A 2 1.94 30.60 -20.97
C LYS A 2 2.07 29.34 -20.10
N PRO A 3 1.08 28.42 -20.07
CA PRO A 3 1.18 27.21 -19.27
C PRO A 3 2.32 26.34 -19.76
N LYS A 4 3.22 25.95 -18.85
CA LYS A 4 4.35 25.06 -19.16
C LYS A 4 3.80 23.68 -19.54
N LYS A 5 4.23 23.13 -20.68
CA LYS A 5 3.88 21.77 -21.10
C LYS A 5 4.37 20.78 -20.03
N LYS A 6 3.48 19.92 -19.55
CA LYS A 6 3.83 18.87 -18.57
C LYS A 6 4.73 17.86 -19.25
N LYS A 7 5.84 17.50 -18.60
CA LYS A 7 6.75 16.44 -19.08
C LYS A 7 6.00 15.10 -19.05
N ILE A 8 5.84 14.47 -20.21
CA ILE A 8 5.22 13.15 -20.35
C ILE A 8 6.18 12.12 -19.72
N ASN A 9 5.69 11.37 -18.73
CA ASN A 9 6.43 10.27 -18.11
C ASN A 9 5.55 9.02 -18.19
N THR A 10 5.70 8.28 -19.28
CA THR A 10 4.90 7.10 -19.62
C THR A 10 4.78 6.11 -18.45
N ILE A 11 5.90 5.78 -17.81
CA ILE A 11 5.93 4.85 -16.66
C ILE A 11 5.06 5.37 -15.50
N LYS A 12 5.16 6.67 -15.18
CA LYS A 12 4.37 7.26 -14.09
C LYS A 12 2.90 7.26 -14.41
N ASP A 13 2.53 7.43 -15.66
CA ASP A 13 1.14 7.52 -16.09
C ASP A 13 0.49 6.13 -16.12
N VAL A 14 1.21 5.09 -16.54
CA VAL A 14 0.77 3.68 -16.40
C VAL A 14 0.54 3.33 -14.93
N LEU A 15 1.49 3.68 -14.04
CA LEU A 15 1.33 3.43 -12.60
C LEU A 15 0.13 4.16 -12.00
N LYS A 16 -0.19 5.37 -12.46
CA LYS A 16 -1.37 6.11 -12.01
C LYS A 16 -2.66 5.45 -12.49
N ALA A 17 -2.70 4.96 -13.72
CA ALA A 17 -3.86 4.25 -14.26
C ALA A 17 -4.14 2.99 -13.43
N ALA A 18 -3.12 2.15 -13.18
CA ALA A 18 -3.25 0.94 -12.37
C ALA A 18 -3.73 1.24 -10.93
N ARG A 19 -3.22 2.32 -10.31
CA ARG A 19 -3.68 2.75 -8.97
C ARG A 19 -5.14 3.22 -8.96
N LYS A 20 -5.62 3.81 -10.06
CA LYS A 20 -7.01 4.28 -10.18
C LYS A 20 -7.95 3.09 -10.31
N GLU A 21 -7.61 2.14 -11.17
CA GLU A 21 -8.34 0.89 -11.38
C GLU A 21 -8.50 0.10 -10.07
N SER A 22 -7.38 -0.16 -9.38
CA SER A 22 -7.39 -0.83 -8.08
C SER A 22 -8.28 -0.12 -7.05
N ARG A 23 -8.34 1.21 -7.07
CA ARG A 23 -9.19 1.99 -6.15
C ARG A 23 -10.67 1.91 -6.51
N GLU A 24 -10.99 1.84 -7.81
CA GLU A 24 -12.37 1.65 -8.29
C GLU A 24 -12.89 0.27 -7.92
N ASP A 25 -12.05 -0.77 -8.03
CA ASP A 25 -12.38 -2.13 -7.60
C ASP A 25 -12.65 -2.21 -6.10
N GLU A 26 -11.82 -1.56 -5.27
CA GLU A 26 -12.05 -1.48 -3.82
C GLU A 26 -13.39 -0.80 -3.50
N ILE A 27 -13.71 0.31 -4.18
CA ILE A 27 -14.97 1.03 -3.99
C ILE A 27 -16.16 0.15 -4.42
N LYS A 28 -16.02 -0.59 -5.53
CA LYS A 28 -17.06 -1.50 -6.02
C LYS A 28 -17.32 -2.65 -5.05
N ALA A 29 -16.27 -3.21 -4.45
CA ALA A 29 -16.38 -4.35 -3.53
C ALA A 29 -16.86 -3.94 -2.12
N HIS A 30 -16.41 -2.80 -1.60
CA HIS A 30 -16.60 -2.42 -0.19
C HIS A 30 -17.42 -1.14 0.02
N GLY A 31 -17.82 -0.46 -1.06
CA GLY A 31 -18.53 0.83 -1.04
C GLY A 31 -17.65 2.03 -0.67
N LYS A 32 -16.38 1.80 -0.31
CA LYS A 32 -15.41 2.83 0.10
C LYS A 32 -13.98 2.31 -0.09
N PRO A 33 -12.99 3.19 -0.35
CA PRO A 33 -11.59 2.78 -0.42
C PRO A 33 -11.10 2.25 0.93
N VAL A 34 -10.27 1.21 0.89
CA VAL A 34 -9.73 0.58 2.10
C VAL A 34 -8.44 1.30 2.51
N LEU A 35 -8.42 1.85 3.72
CA LEU A 35 -7.20 2.45 4.26
C LEU A 35 -6.26 1.35 4.73
N HIS A 36 -5.05 1.28 4.17
CA HIS A 36 -4.01 0.33 4.58
C HIS A 36 -3.72 0.37 6.09
N THR A 37 -3.82 1.55 6.72
CA THR A 37 -3.65 1.72 8.17
C THR A 37 -4.77 1.11 9.01
N LYS A 38 -5.97 0.94 8.42
CA LYS A 38 -7.14 0.34 9.06
C LYS A 38 -7.26 -1.15 8.79
N VAL A 39 -6.34 -1.74 8.01
CA VAL A 39 -6.25 -3.19 7.84
C VAL A 39 -5.73 -3.78 9.15
N VAL A 40 -6.67 -4.16 10.03
CA VAL A 40 -6.35 -4.82 11.30
C VAL A 40 -5.74 -6.18 10.96
N GLN A 41 -4.47 -6.37 11.31
CA GLN A 41 -3.83 -7.67 11.19
C GLN A 41 -4.50 -8.65 12.19
N PRO A 42 -4.74 -9.91 11.80
CA PRO A 42 -5.25 -10.91 12.73
C PRO A 42 -4.27 -11.04 13.90
N LYS A 43 -4.79 -11.12 15.13
CA LYS A 43 -3.96 -11.32 16.33
C LYS A 43 -3.10 -12.59 16.23
N ASN A 44 -3.59 -13.59 15.51
CA ASN A 44 -2.93 -14.89 15.33
C ASN A 44 -1.93 -14.91 14.17
N LYS A 45 -1.75 -13.81 13.44
CA LYS A 45 -0.78 -13.75 12.33
C LYS A 45 0.62 -13.52 12.90
N TYR A 46 1.49 -14.52 12.75
CA TYR A 46 2.89 -14.46 13.19
C TYR A 46 3.59 -13.21 12.64
N ASN A 47 3.98 -12.30 13.52
CA ASN A 47 4.68 -11.07 13.15
C ASN A 47 6.18 -11.23 13.40
N ARG A 48 6.92 -11.61 12.34
CA ARG A 48 8.38 -11.85 12.37
C ARG A 48 9.17 -10.66 12.95
N GLY A 49 8.62 -9.45 12.89
CA GLY A 49 9.26 -8.24 13.42
C GLY A 49 9.18 -8.08 14.94
N LYS A 50 8.13 -8.60 15.60
CA LYS A 50 7.89 -8.44 17.05
C LYS A 50 8.53 -9.55 17.90
N ASN A 51 8.78 -10.72 17.31
CA ASN A 51 9.32 -11.88 18.04
C ASN A 51 10.86 -11.94 18.03
N ARG A 52 11.54 -10.82 17.76
CA ARG A 52 13.01 -10.73 17.83
C ARG A 52 13.55 -10.53 19.26
N LYS A 53 12.93 -11.17 20.24
CA LYS A 53 13.62 -11.48 21.50
C LYS A 53 14.04 -12.94 21.40
N ILE A 54 15.09 -13.19 20.64
CA ILE A 54 15.82 -14.44 20.73
C ILE A 54 16.70 -14.22 21.96
N ASP A 55 16.29 -14.80 23.08
CA ASP A 55 17.19 -14.99 24.21
C ASP A 55 18.28 -15.94 23.70
N ILE A 56 19.39 -15.37 23.22
CA ILE A 56 20.62 -16.12 22.96
C ILE A 56 21.35 -16.10 24.30
N PRO A 57 21.30 -17.16 25.14
CA PRO A 57 22.24 -17.26 26.23
C PRO A 57 23.64 -17.36 25.63
N ASN A 58 24.51 -16.41 25.99
CA ASN A 58 25.95 -16.57 25.82
C ASN A 58 26.40 -17.61 26.85
N GLU A 59 26.68 -18.84 26.39
CA GLU A 59 27.62 -19.75 27.03
C GLU A 59 28.81 -19.95 26.08
#